data_AF-A0A1V6HDX9-F1
#
_entry.id   AF-A0A1V6HDX9-F1
#
_cell.length_a   1.000
_cell.length_b   1.000
_cell.length_c   1.000
_cell.angle_alpha   90.00
_cell.angle_beta   90.00
_cell.angle_gamma   90.00
#
_symmetry.space_group_name_H-M   'P 1'
#
loop_
_entity.id
_entity.type
_entity.pdbx_description
1 polymer ?
#
loop_
_entity_poly.entity_id
_entity_poly.type
_entity_poly.pdbx_seq_one_letter_code
_entity_poly.pdbx_strand_id
1 'polypeptide(L)'
;MNKSKRNLLIVLVGFPLIYFVYSLTPWANKLFVKGNSDLFIPFWSGIIVLHWISVLIVRAFLKQENKSFRDIGYGLNKKKNVIFVLSYLAIALLVFGFTEWSLKYVSIDENKLAGLSNFFPKTTNQRIFFILTVFTAGFCEEIVYRGYAITKLIDIRVNKWLAIIPAGIAFTLTHGIVAVTAYSQFFFYFAFAVVFGVIFVSGKRLLPNMIIHILFDLTAMMAIFQAISG
;
A
#
# COMPACT_ATOMS: atom_id res chain seq x y z
N MET A 1 30.35 2.82 4.46
CA MET A 1 29.18 2.15 5.06
C MET A 1 29.08 0.72 4.55
N ASN A 2 28.90 -0.29 5.43
CA ASN A 2 28.66 -1.68 5.01
C ASN A 2 27.45 -1.73 4.04
N LYS A 3 27.56 -2.47 2.92
CA LYS A 3 26.52 -2.60 1.88
C LYS A 3 25.14 -2.91 2.49
N SER A 4 25.07 -3.76 3.51
CA SER A 4 23.80 -4.12 4.18
C SER A 4 23.15 -2.92 4.89
N LYS A 5 23.93 -2.12 5.65
CA LYS A 5 23.44 -0.90 6.31
C LYS A 5 22.99 0.16 5.29
N ARG A 6 23.73 0.30 4.18
CA ARG A 6 23.36 1.20 3.08
C ARG A 6 22.01 0.82 2.47
N ASN A 7 21.84 -0.46 2.14
CA ASN A 7 20.62 -0.96 1.52
C ASN A 7 19.40 -0.78 2.43
N LEU A 8 19.57 -1.01 3.74
CA LEU A 8 18.54 -0.72 4.73
C LEU A 8 18.19 0.77 4.80
N LEU A 9 19.19 1.66 4.78
CA LEU A 9 18.96 3.11 4.77
C LEU A 9 18.19 3.57 3.53
N ILE A 10 18.48 2.99 2.36
CA ILE A 10 17.72 3.26 1.12
C ILE A 10 16.25 2.89 1.31
N VAL A 11 15.93 1.78 1.96
CA VAL A 11 14.54 1.37 2.21
C VAL A 11 13.87 2.24 3.27
N LEU A 12 14.56 2.54 4.38
CA LEU A 12 13.97 3.28 5.50
C LEU A 12 13.84 4.78 5.25
N VAL A 13 14.67 5.36 4.38
CA VAL A 13 14.72 6.81 4.15
C VAL A 13 14.57 7.15 2.66
N GLY A 14 15.31 6.45 1.80
CA GLY A 14 15.30 6.74 0.36
C GLY A 14 13.94 6.51 -0.29
N PHE A 15 13.28 5.38 -0.01
CA PHE A 15 11.94 5.10 -0.54
C PHE A 15 10.92 6.13 -0.04
N PRO A 16 10.72 6.35 1.27
CA PRO A 16 9.78 7.38 1.73
C PRO A 16 10.03 8.76 1.14
N LEU A 17 11.29 9.16 1.00
CA LEU A 17 11.64 10.45 0.39
C LEU A 17 11.18 10.55 -1.07
N ILE A 18 11.36 9.49 -1.86
CA ILE A 18 10.92 9.46 -3.27
C ILE A 18 9.39 9.59 -3.34
N TYR A 19 8.65 8.87 -2.49
CA TYR A 19 7.19 8.93 -2.46
C TYR A 19 6.70 10.30 -1.97
N PHE A 20 7.38 10.88 -0.98
CA PHE A 20 7.11 12.24 -0.53
C PHE A 20 7.30 13.26 -1.64
N VAL A 21 8.43 13.25 -2.34
CA VAL A 21 8.67 14.12 -3.50
C VAL A 21 7.63 13.89 -4.60
N TYR A 22 7.27 12.63 -4.87
CA TYR A 22 6.21 12.31 -5.82
C TYR A 22 4.86 12.94 -5.41
N SER A 23 4.53 12.98 -4.12
CA SER A 23 3.31 13.63 -3.63
C SER A 23 3.31 15.17 -3.72
N LEU A 24 4.46 15.80 -3.94
CA LEU A 24 4.58 17.27 -4.11
C LEU A 24 4.45 17.75 -5.56
N THR A 25 4.33 16.81 -6.49
CA THR A 25 4.30 17.10 -7.93
C THR A 25 3.02 17.87 -8.35
N PRO A 26 3.03 18.63 -9.46
CA PRO A 26 1.90 19.46 -9.85
C PRO A 26 0.58 18.71 -10.10
N TRP A 27 0.63 17.52 -10.69
CA TRP A 27 -0.54 16.63 -10.83
C TRP A 27 -1.09 16.11 -9.50
N ALA A 28 -0.25 15.85 -8.48
CA ALA A 28 -0.73 15.50 -7.15
C ALA A 28 -1.49 16.66 -6.50
N ASN A 29 -0.97 17.89 -6.61
CA ASN A 29 -1.68 19.09 -6.18
C ASN A 29 -3.01 19.27 -6.93
N LYS A 30 -3.03 19.12 -8.25
CA LYS A 30 -4.26 19.21 -9.04
C LYS A 30 -5.29 18.16 -8.63
N LEU A 31 -4.85 16.92 -8.36
CA LEU A 31 -5.72 15.84 -7.91
C LEU A 31 -6.28 16.11 -6.51
N PHE A 32 -5.43 16.29 -5.51
CA PHE A 32 -5.86 16.30 -4.10
C PHE A 32 -6.28 17.66 -3.56
N VAL A 33 -5.75 18.76 -4.10
CA VAL A 33 -6.05 20.13 -3.61
C VAL A 33 -7.06 20.81 -4.53
N LYS A 34 -6.90 20.70 -5.85
CA LYS A 34 -7.82 21.32 -6.82
C LYS A 34 -9.00 20.44 -7.21
N GLY A 35 -9.10 19.23 -6.65
CA GLY A 35 -10.25 18.36 -6.86
C GLY A 35 -10.31 17.65 -8.22
N ASN A 36 -9.27 17.73 -9.07
CA ASN A 36 -9.32 17.18 -10.42
C ASN A 36 -9.20 15.65 -10.44
N SER A 37 -10.34 14.96 -10.42
CA SER A 37 -10.43 13.50 -10.40
C SER A 37 -9.91 12.81 -11.67
N ASP A 38 -9.77 13.51 -12.79
CA ASP A 38 -9.26 12.91 -14.04
C ASP A 38 -7.79 12.47 -13.89
N LEU A 39 -7.08 13.06 -12.94
CA LEU A 39 -5.69 12.72 -12.62
C LEU A 39 -5.56 11.52 -11.68
N PHE A 40 -6.66 10.90 -11.24
CA PHE A 40 -6.65 9.73 -10.36
C PHE A 40 -5.81 8.59 -10.96
N ILE A 41 -6.15 8.13 -12.16
CA ILE A 41 -5.47 7.01 -12.81
C ILE A 41 -3.98 7.33 -13.09
N PRO A 42 -3.63 8.51 -13.67
CA PRO A 42 -2.24 8.89 -13.87
C PRO A 42 -1.41 8.90 -12.57
N PHE A 43 -1.94 9.48 -11.49
CA PHE A 43 -1.24 9.53 -10.20
C PHE A 43 -1.02 8.12 -9.63
N TRP A 44 -2.07 7.31 -9.55
CA TRP A 44 -1.95 5.97 -8.99
C TRP A 44 -1.13 5.02 -9.88
N SER A 45 -1.05 5.26 -11.19
CA SER A 45 -0.13 4.56 -12.09
C SER A 45 1.34 4.83 -11.72
N GLY A 46 1.69 6.08 -11.39
CA GLY A 46 3.03 6.42 -10.90
C GLY A 46 3.32 5.74 -9.56
N ILE A 47 2.34 5.68 -8.65
CA ILE A 47 2.46 4.93 -7.40
C ILE A 47 2.70 3.43 -7.65
N ILE A 48 1.96 2.79 -8.56
CA ILE A 48 2.17 1.38 -8.93
C ILE A 48 3.61 1.16 -9.43
N VAL A 49 4.10 2.05 -10.29
CA VAL A 49 5.47 1.98 -10.81
C VAL A 49 6.48 2.08 -9.67
N LEU A 50 6.33 3.04 -8.76
CA LEU A 50 7.21 3.19 -7.60
C LEU A 50 7.21 1.93 -6.72
N HIS A 51 6.06 1.31 -6.48
CA HIS A 51 5.95 0.09 -5.68
C HIS A 51 6.72 -1.08 -6.28
N TRP A 52 6.54 -1.33 -7.58
CA TRP A 52 7.24 -2.42 -8.24
C TRP A 52 8.74 -2.14 -8.38
N ILE A 53 9.15 -0.89 -8.62
CA ILE A 53 10.57 -0.49 -8.57
C ILE A 53 11.16 -0.78 -7.19
N SER A 54 10.47 -0.41 -6.10
CA SER A 54 10.90 -0.70 -4.74
C SER A 54 11.09 -2.20 -4.49
N VAL A 55 10.17 -3.05 -4.97
CA VAL A 55 10.30 -4.52 -4.88
C VAL A 55 11.48 -5.03 -5.71
N LEU A 56 11.70 -4.51 -6.92
CA LEU A 56 12.85 -4.90 -7.75
C LEU A 56 14.19 -4.53 -7.12
N ILE A 57 14.27 -3.36 -6.47
CA ILE A 57 15.44 -2.91 -5.72
C ILE A 57 15.66 -3.82 -4.49
N VAL A 58 14.62 -4.12 -3.72
CA VAL A 58 14.69 -5.08 -2.59
C VAL A 58 15.17 -6.45 -3.07
N ARG A 59 14.68 -6.93 -4.21
CA ARG A 59 15.15 -8.19 -4.82
C ARG A 59 16.64 -8.13 -5.13
N ALA A 60 17.13 -7.03 -5.68
CA ALA A 60 18.55 -6.84 -5.95
C ALA A 60 19.38 -6.82 -4.65
N PHE A 61 18.88 -6.19 -3.59
CA PHE A 61 19.53 -6.21 -2.28
C PHE A 61 19.59 -7.60 -1.66
N LEU A 62 18.52 -8.38 -1.75
CA LEU A 62 18.51 -9.78 -1.29
C LEU A 62 19.55 -10.62 -2.04
N LYS A 63 19.63 -10.47 -3.37
CA LYS A 63 20.64 -11.18 -4.18
C LYS A 63 22.08 -10.84 -3.78
N GLN A 64 22.37 -9.58 -3.43
CA GLN A 64 23.69 -9.17 -2.94
C GLN A 64 24.10 -9.90 -1.64
N GLU A 65 23.13 -10.45 -0.92
CA GLU A 65 23.32 -11.17 0.34
C GLU A 65 23.06 -12.68 0.19
N ASN A 66 22.99 -13.20 -1.04
CA ASN A 66 22.62 -14.60 -1.34
C ASN A 66 21.27 -15.02 -0.72
N LYS A 67 20.36 -14.07 -0.51
CA LYS A 67 19.00 -14.26 -0.01
C LYS A 67 17.97 -14.13 -1.14
N SER A 68 16.75 -14.55 -0.86
CA SER A 68 15.58 -14.55 -1.73
C SER A 68 14.35 -14.02 -0.98
N PHE A 69 13.21 -13.91 -1.66
CA PHE A 69 11.96 -13.54 -0.99
C PHE A 69 11.50 -14.54 0.07
N ARG A 70 11.94 -15.81 0.01
CA ARG A 70 11.65 -16.81 1.04
C ARG A 70 12.27 -16.46 2.38
N ASP A 71 13.47 -15.88 2.35
CA ASP A 71 14.23 -15.48 3.54
C ASP A 71 13.59 -14.31 4.29
N ILE A 72 12.63 -13.62 3.66
CA ILE A 72 11.87 -12.53 4.26
C ILE A 72 10.38 -12.88 4.44
N GLY A 73 10.04 -14.18 4.44
CA GLY A 73 8.70 -14.65 4.78
C GLY A 73 7.73 -14.80 3.60
N TYR A 74 8.16 -14.61 2.35
CA TYR A 74 7.36 -14.90 1.16
C TYR A 74 7.57 -16.34 0.66
N GLY A 75 6.72 -17.26 1.12
CA GLY A 75 6.88 -18.70 0.90
C GLY A 75 6.04 -19.34 -0.21
N LEU A 76 5.29 -18.56 -1.00
CA LEU A 76 4.38 -19.14 -1.98
C LEU A 76 5.11 -19.76 -3.19
N ASN A 77 4.66 -20.95 -3.61
CA ASN A 77 5.10 -21.58 -4.85
C ASN A 77 4.23 -21.10 -6.04
N LYS A 78 4.59 -21.48 -7.27
CA LYS A 78 3.88 -21.04 -8.49
C LYS A 78 2.38 -21.32 -8.44
N LYS A 79 1.97 -22.53 -8.03
CA LYS A 79 0.54 -22.90 -7.93
C LYS A 79 -0.21 -22.05 -6.90
N LYS A 80 0.36 -21.89 -5.70
CA LYS A 80 -0.24 -21.07 -4.64
C LYS A 80 -0.28 -19.58 -5.00
N ASN A 81 0.70 -19.07 -5.77
CA ASN A 81 0.66 -17.71 -6.30
C ASN A 81 -0.51 -17.51 -7.25
N VAL A 82 -0.74 -18.45 -8.17
CA VAL A 82 -1.90 -18.39 -9.08
C VAL A 82 -3.20 -18.41 -8.28
N ILE A 83 -3.32 -19.32 -7.30
CA ILE A 83 -4.51 -19.39 -6.44
C ILE A 83 -4.71 -18.08 -5.67
N PHE A 84 -3.65 -17.50 -5.10
CA PHE A 84 -3.72 -16.24 -4.38
C PHE A 84 -4.22 -15.09 -5.26
N VAL A 85 -3.66 -14.94 -6.46
CA VAL A 85 -4.07 -13.90 -7.43
C VAL A 85 -5.51 -14.12 -7.91
N LEU A 86 -5.89 -15.35 -8.25
CA LEU A 86 -7.26 -15.66 -8.69
C LEU A 86 -8.28 -15.46 -7.57
N SER A 87 -7.94 -15.84 -6.34
CA SER A 87 -8.82 -15.62 -5.17
C SER A 87 -9.02 -14.14 -4.91
N TYR A 88 -7.94 -13.35 -5.01
CA TYR A 88 -8.03 -11.89 -4.93
C TYR A 88 -8.94 -11.34 -6.03
N LEU A 89 -8.71 -11.70 -7.29
CA LEU A 89 -9.52 -11.21 -8.42
C LEU A 89 -10.98 -11.58 -8.26
N ALA A 90 -11.30 -12.79 -7.80
CA ALA A 90 -12.68 -13.20 -7.52
C ALA A 90 -13.34 -12.30 -6.48
N ILE A 91 -12.67 -12.05 -5.33
CA ILE A 91 -13.20 -11.17 -4.28
C ILE A 91 -13.33 -9.72 -4.77
N ALA A 92 -12.32 -9.22 -5.49
CA ALA A 92 -12.33 -7.86 -6.02
C ALA A 92 -13.47 -7.64 -7.03
N LEU A 93 -13.72 -8.61 -7.91
CA LEU A 93 -14.85 -8.57 -8.86
C LEU A 93 -16.21 -8.67 -8.16
N LEU A 94 -16.30 -9.43 -7.06
CA LEU A 94 -17.51 -9.46 -6.23
C LEU A 94 -17.79 -8.11 -5.57
N VAL A 95 -16.78 -7.48 -4.95
CA VAL A 95 -16.93 -6.16 -4.33
C VAL A 95 -17.24 -5.09 -5.37
N PHE A 96 -16.55 -5.11 -6.52
CA PHE A 96 -16.82 -4.23 -7.64
C PHE A 96 -18.25 -4.40 -8.15
N GLY A 97 -18.67 -5.63 -8.46
CA GLY A 97 -20.00 -5.93 -8.97
C GLY A 97 -21.10 -5.52 -7.99
N PHE A 98 -20.92 -5.80 -6.70
CA PHE A 98 -21.83 -5.34 -5.65
C PHE A 98 -21.90 -3.81 -5.59
N THR A 99 -20.76 -3.12 -5.69
CA THR A 99 -20.70 -1.66 -5.66
C THR A 99 -21.44 -1.05 -6.85
N GLU A 100 -21.14 -1.49 -8.08
CA GLU A 100 -21.80 -1.01 -9.29
C GLU A 100 -23.29 -1.35 -9.32
N TRP A 101 -23.68 -2.53 -8.83
CA TRP A 101 -25.08 -2.93 -8.74
C TRP A 101 -25.85 -2.02 -7.77
N SER A 102 -25.31 -1.79 -6.57
CA SER A 102 -25.94 -0.94 -5.55
C SER A 102 -26.09 0.51 -6.04
N LEU A 103 -25.10 1.04 -6.75
CA LEU A 103 -25.12 2.39 -7.33
C LEU A 103 -26.25 2.62 -8.35
N LYS A 104 -26.90 1.57 -8.87
CA LYS A 104 -28.08 1.71 -9.73
C LYS A 104 -29.36 2.08 -8.96
N TYR A 105 -29.39 1.83 -7.65
CA TYR A 105 -30.58 1.95 -6.81
C TYR A 105 -30.49 3.06 -5.78
N VAL A 106 -29.34 3.75 -5.70
CA VAL A 106 -29.13 4.88 -4.79
C VAL A 106 -28.84 6.13 -5.59
N SER A 107 -29.29 7.28 -5.08
CA SER A 107 -28.90 8.58 -5.61
C SER A 107 -27.67 9.08 -4.87
N ILE A 108 -26.72 9.66 -5.59
CA ILE A 108 -25.51 10.25 -5.03
C ILE A 108 -25.68 11.77 -4.94
N ASP A 109 -25.39 12.31 -3.77
CA ASP A 109 -25.31 13.74 -3.51
C ASP A 109 -23.96 14.26 -4.01
N GLU A 110 -23.99 15.03 -5.10
CA GLU A 110 -22.81 15.61 -5.74
C GLU A 110 -22.01 16.52 -4.78
N ASN A 111 -22.65 17.17 -3.82
CA ASN A 111 -21.95 18.00 -2.83
C ASN A 111 -21.14 17.13 -1.86
N LYS A 112 -21.73 16.02 -1.39
CA LYS A 112 -20.99 15.05 -0.57
C LYS A 112 -19.88 14.38 -1.38
N LEU A 113 -20.14 14.03 -2.65
CA LEU A 113 -19.15 13.42 -3.54
C LEU A 113 -17.97 14.35 -3.83
N ALA A 114 -18.23 15.64 -4.01
CA ALA A 114 -17.19 16.66 -4.14
C ALA A 114 -16.36 16.79 -2.85
N GLY A 115 -16.99 16.65 -1.68
CA GLY A 115 -16.32 16.62 -0.38
C GLY A 115 -15.54 15.34 -0.08
N LEU A 116 -15.79 14.23 -0.77
CA LEU A 116 -15.03 13.00 -0.60
C LEU A 116 -13.60 13.17 -1.11
N SER A 117 -12.65 12.66 -0.31
CA SER A 117 -11.23 12.68 -0.66
C SER A 117 -10.98 11.98 -2.01
N ASN A 118 -10.09 12.55 -2.82
CA ASN A 118 -9.69 11.95 -4.11
C ASN A 118 -8.73 10.76 -3.96
N PHE A 119 -8.57 10.22 -2.74
CA PHE A 119 -7.95 8.92 -2.52
C PHE A 119 -8.86 7.76 -2.95
N PHE A 120 -10.17 7.97 -2.95
CA PHE A 120 -11.15 6.95 -3.31
C PHE A 120 -11.61 7.06 -4.77
N PRO A 121 -11.86 5.91 -5.44
CA PRO A 121 -12.33 5.90 -6.82
C PRO A 121 -13.81 6.33 -6.91
N LYS A 122 -14.09 7.37 -7.69
CA LYS A 122 -15.43 7.96 -7.87
C LYS A 122 -16.15 7.42 -9.11
N THR A 123 -15.42 7.04 -10.16
CA THR A 123 -15.98 6.50 -11.41
C THR A 123 -15.76 4.99 -11.56
N THR A 124 -16.55 4.33 -12.40
CA THR A 124 -16.40 2.89 -12.71
C THR A 124 -14.99 2.57 -13.22
N ASN A 125 -14.44 3.39 -14.13
CA ASN A 125 -13.07 3.21 -14.64
C ASN A 125 -12.01 3.34 -13.54
N GLN A 126 -12.18 4.30 -12.63
CA GLN A 126 -11.29 4.44 -11.47
C GLN A 126 -11.40 3.22 -10.54
N ARG A 127 -12.61 2.67 -10.31
CA ARG A 127 -12.80 1.48 -9.47
C ARG A 127 -12.16 0.23 -10.08
N ILE A 128 -12.30 0.01 -11.39
CA ILE A 128 -11.60 -1.08 -12.09
C ILE A 128 -10.08 -0.94 -11.93
N PHE A 129 -9.55 0.26 -12.15
CA PHE A 129 -8.12 0.54 -11.98
C PHE A 129 -7.67 0.39 -10.52
N PHE A 130 -8.53 0.75 -9.57
CA PHE A 130 -8.24 0.67 -8.14
C PHE A 130 -7.99 -0.77 -7.68
N ILE A 131 -8.62 -1.78 -8.30
CA ILE A 131 -8.31 -3.21 -8.05
C ILE A 131 -6.81 -3.49 -8.28
N LEU A 132 -6.21 -2.94 -9.34
CA LEU A 132 -4.78 -3.15 -9.57
C LEU A 132 -3.91 -2.43 -8.52
N THR A 133 -4.35 -1.23 -8.12
CA THR A 133 -3.66 -0.38 -7.13
C THR A 133 -3.63 -1.07 -5.76
N VAL A 134 -4.79 -1.53 -5.29
CA VAL A 134 -4.97 -2.24 -4.01
C VAL A 134 -4.09 -3.48 -3.92
N PHE A 135 -4.09 -4.32 -4.97
CA PHE A 135 -3.23 -5.49 -5.00
C PHE A 135 -1.75 -5.11 -4.95
N THR A 136 -1.35 -4.10 -5.74
CA THR A 136 0.04 -3.66 -5.81
C THR A 136 0.52 -3.12 -4.47
N ALA A 137 -0.24 -2.25 -3.82
CA ALA A 137 0.12 -1.68 -2.51
C ALA A 137 0.26 -2.80 -1.46
N GLY A 138 -0.81 -3.56 -1.21
CA GLY A 138 -0.80 -4.61 -0.20
C GLY A 138 0.19 -5.75 -0.46
N PHE A 139 0.61 -5.99 -1.72
CA PHE A 139 1.69 -6.92 -2.02
C PHE A 139 3.08 -6.30 -1.82
N CYS A 140 3.35 -5.16 -2.47
CA CYS A 140 4.67 -4.56 -2.52
C CYS A 140 5.11 -4.00 -1.17
N GLU A 141 4.22 -3.33 -0.44
CA GLU A 141 4.53 -2.73 0.85
C GLU A 141 4.83 -3.80 1.91
N GLU A 142 4.13 -4.93 1.88
CA GLU A 142 4.42 -6.06 2.76
C GLU A 142 5.80 -6.67 2.46
N ILE A 143 6.18 -6.80 1.19
CA ILE A 143 7.53 -7.26 0.81
C ILE A 143 8.61 -6.29 1.31
N VAL A 144 8.39 -4.99 1.13
CA VAL A 144 9.41 -3.95 1.42
C VAL A 144 9.57 -3.71 2.92
N TYR A 145 8.46 -3.47 3.64
CA TYR A 145 8.56 -3.01 5.04
C TYR A 145 8.53 -4.16 6.03
N ARG A 146 7.59 -5.10 5.89
CA ARG A 146 7.51 -6.23 6.83
C ARG A 146 8.54 -7.28 6.47
N GLY A 147 8.56 -7.70 5.21
CA GLY A 147 9.51 -8.68 4.72
C GLY A 147 10.94 -8.19 4.87
N TYR A 148 11.33 -7.19 4.08
CA TYR A 148 12.72 -6.79 4.01
C TYR A 148 13.16 -5.94 5.21
N ALA A 149 12.52 -4.80 5.48
CA ALA A 149 13.03 -3.85 6.48
C ALA A 149 13.06 -4.42 7.91
N ILE A 150 11.96 -5.03 8.40
CA ILE A 150 11.94 -5.66 9.73
C ILE A 150 12.96 -6.80 9.81
N THR A 151 13.00 -7.72 8.83
CA THR A 151 13.97 -8.82 8.83
C THR A 151 15.41 -8.31 8.84
N LYS A 152 15.71 -7.25 8.08
CA LYS A 152 17.05 -6.65 8.04
C LYS A 152 17.44 -5.98 9.35
N LEU A 153 16.51 -5.30 10.01
CA LEU A 153 16.75 -4.73 11.34
C LEU A 153 17.07 -5.84 12.35
N ILE A 154 16.34 -6.96 12.30
CA ILE A 154 16.61 -8.14 13.14
C ILE A 154 17.97 -8.76 12.81
N ASP A 155 18.34 -8.90 11.53
CA ASP A 155 19.64 -9.42 11.09
C ASP A 155 20.81 -8.60 11.68
N ILE A 156 20.64 -7.29 11.85
CA ILE A 156 21.64 -6.40 12.49
C ILE A 156 21.47 -6.27 14.01
N ARG A 157 20.80 -7.24 14.64
CA ARG A 157 20.60 -7.40 16.09
C ARG A 157 19.68 -6.37 16.76
N VAL A 158 18.81 -5.69 16.02
CA VAL A 158 17.71 -4.94 16.62
C VAL A 158 16.68 -5.92 17.20
N ASN A 159 16.17 -5.65 18.40
CA ASN A 159 15.09 -6.43 18.98
C ASN A 159 13.90 -6.51 18.00
N LYS A 160 13.32 -7.70 17.81
CA LYS A 160 12.25 -7.93 16.83
C LYS A 160 11.02 -7.03 16.99
N TRP A 161 10.68 -6.65 18.21
CA TRP A 161 9.57 -5.74 18.49
C TRP A 161 9.95 -4.28 18.20
N LEU A 162 11.18 -3.89 18.56
CA LEU A 162 11.68 -2.55 18.25
C LEU A 162 11.92 -2.34 16.75
N ALA A 163 12.18 -3.39 15.98
CA ALA A 163 12.34 -3.33 14.53
C ALA A 163 11.06 -2.87 13.80
N ILE A 164 9.89 -3.06 14.42
CA ILE A 164 8.59 -2.61 13.88
C ILE A 164 8.55 -1.10 13.77
N ILE A 165 9.14 -0.37 14.72
CA ILE A 165 9.03 1.09 14.82
C ILE A 165 9.66 1.80 13.61
N PRO A 166 10.96 1.65 13.30
CA PRO A 166 11.57 2.35 12.17
C PRO A 166 11.02 1.87 10.82
N ALA A 167 10.67 0.58 10.69
CA ALA A 167 10.03 0.07 9.47
C ALA A 167 8.62 0.66 9.29
N GLY A 168 7.87 0.80 10.39
CA GLY A 168 6.53 1.37 10.39
C GLY A 168 6.50 2.88 10.15
N ILE A 169 7.48 3.62 10.66
CA ILE A 169 7.68 5.03 10.32
C ILE A 169 7.98 5.17 8.82
N ALA A 170 8.89 4.35 8.28
CA ALA A 170 9.21 4.38 6.85
C ALA A 170 7.97 4.09 5.99
N PHE A 171 7.21 3.05 6.31
CA PHE A 171 5.92 2.73 5.67
C PHE A 171 4.92 3.90 5.76
N THR A 172 4.79 4.52 6.93
CA THR A 172 3.86 5.64 7.12
C THR A 172 4.24 6.80 6.19
N LEU A 173 5.53 7.14 6.13
CA LEU A 173 6.02 8.26 5.32
C LEU A 173 5.95 8.00 3.81
N THR A 174 5.76 6.75 3.34
CA THR A 174 5.55 6.48 1.90
C THR A 174 4.19 6.92 1.40
N HIS A 175 3.27 7.25 2.30
CA HIS A 175 2.01 7.88 1.94
C HIS A 175 2.18 9.37 1.59
N GLY A 176 3.41 9.88 1.70
CA GLY A 176 3.81 11.20 1.20
C GLY A 176 3.33 12.34 2.09
N ILE A 177 3.02 13.48 1.48
CA ILE A 177 2.71 14.72 2.20
C ILE A 177 1.55 14.57 3.18
N VAL A 178 0.53 13.77 2.84
CA VAL A 178 -0.65 13.59 3.70
C VAL A 178 -0.28 12.99 5.07
N ALA A 179 0.71 12.10 5.11
CA ALA A 179 1.19 11.51 6.35
C ALA A 179 1.97 12.50 7.22
N VAL A 180 2.38 13.65 6.69
CA VAL A 180 3.15 14.66 7.45
C VAL A 180 2.30 15.87 7.80
N THR A 181 1.37 16.26 6.93
CA THR A 181 0.54 17.46 7.12
C THR A 181 -0.73 17.19 7.91
N ALA A 182 -1.22 15.95 7.95
CA ALA A 182 -2.39 15.56 8.75
C ALA A 182 -1.97 14.55 9.82
N TYR A 183 -1.78 15.02 11.06
CA TYR A 183 -1.33 14.16 12.17
C TYR A 183 -2.22 12.91 12.38
N SER A 184 -3.54 13.04 12.19
CA SER A 184 -4.45 11.89 12.27
C SER A 184 -4.13 10.80 11.22
N GLN A 185 -3.70 11.20 10.02
CA GLN A 185 -3.32 10.28 8.95
C GLN A 185 -1.99 9.58 9.27
N PHE A 186 -1.01 10.31 9.84
CA PHE A 186 0.22 9.69 10.34
C PHE A 186 -0.09 8.54 11.31
N PHE A 187 -0.86 8.83 12.36
CA PHE A 187 -1.17 7.84 13.39
C PHE A 187 -2.04 6.70 12.86
N PHE A 188 -2.93 6.97 11.90
CA PHE A 188 -3.70 5.95 11.20
C PHE A 188 -2.79 4.95 10.50
N TYR A 189 -1.92 5.41 9.58
CA TYR A 189 -1.01 4.52 8.86
C TYR A 189 0.00 3.85 9.79
N PHE A 190 0.51 4.56 10.79
CA PHE A 190 1.46 3.99 11.74
C PHE A 190 0.83 2.90 12.61
N ALA A 191 -0.44 3.06 13.02
CA ALA A 191 -1.16 2.01 13.75
C ALA A 191 -1.29 0.72 12.91
N PHE A 192 -1.66 0.83 11.63
CA PHE A 192 -1.66 -0.31 10.71
C PHE A 192 -0.26 -0.91 10.51
N ALA A 193 0.77 -0.06 10.46
CA ALA A 193 2.16 -0.49 10.38
C ALA A 193 2.56 -1.35 11.59
N VAL A 194 2.16 -0.93 12.79
CA VAL A 194 2.38 -1.67 14.04
C VAL A 194 1.61 -2.99 14.04
N VAL A 195 0.32 -2.98 13.70
CA VAL A 195 -0.52 -4.20 13.64
C VAL A 195 0.08 -5.23 12.68
N PHE A 196 0.35 -4.84 11.43
CA PHE A 196 0.94 -5.76 10.45
C PHE A 196 2.38 -6.15 10.83
N GLY A 197 3.14 -5.28 11.49
CA GLY A 197 4.44 -5.60 12.06
C GLY A 197 4.37 -6.69 13.14
N VAL A 198 3.40 -6.60 14.05
CA VAL A 198 3.17 -7.60 15.11
C VAL A 198 2.77 -8.95 14.50
N ILE A 199 1.84 -8.95 13.54
CA ILE A 199 1.43 -10.18 12.84
C ILE A 199 2.64 -10.82 12.14
N PHE A 200 3.45 -10.03 11.43
CA PHE A 200 4.63 -10.52 10.74
C PHE A 200 5.69 -11.05 11.71
N VAL A 201 6.05 -10.32 12.76
CA VAL A 201 7.09 -10.74 13.72
C VAL A 201 6.69 -12.01 14.48
N SER A 202 5.39 -12.18 14.71
CA SER A 202 4.84 -13.37 15.38
C SER A 202 4.79 -14.58 14.44
N GLY A 203 4.33 -14.40 13.20
CA GLY A 203 4.13 -15.51 12.24
C GLY A 203 5.30 -15.79 11.29
N LYS A 204 6.21 -14.83 11.11
CA LYS A 204 7.32 -14.83 10.13
C LYS A 204 6.90 -15.17 8.70
N ARG A 205 5.67 -14.82 8.34
CA ARG A 205 5.06 -15.09 7.03
C ARG A 205 4.34 -13.84 6.55
N LEU A 206 4.51 -13.52 5.27
CA LEU A 206 3.88 -12.32 4.67
C LEU A 206 2.46 -12.55 4.21
N LEU A 207 2.09 -13.80 3.91
CA LEU A 207 0.78 -14.08 3.32
C LEU A 207 -0.41 -13.59 4.16
N PRO A 208 -0.45 -13.81 5.50
CA PRO A 208 -1.54 -13.29 6.32
C PRO A 208 -1.66 -11.77 6.23
N ASN A 209 -0.53 -11.05 6.30
CA ASN A 209 -0.54 -9.60 6.17
C ASN A 209 -1.03 -9.16 4.79
N MET A 210 -0.50 -9.75 3.71
CA MET A 210 -0.91 -9.41 2.34
C MET A 210 -2.43 -9.58 2.17
N ILE A 211 -3.00 -10.67 2.68
CA ILE A 211 -4.44 -10.90 2.62
C ILE A 211 -5.20 -9.82 3.40
N ILE A 212 -4.84 -9.57 4.66
CA ILE A 212 -5.56 -8.60 5.51
C ILE A 212 -5.44 -7.19 4.93
N HIS A 213 -4.25 -6.79 4.51
CA HIS A 213 -3.96 -5.49 3.93
C HIS A 213 -4.76 -5.26 2.65
N ILE A 214 -4.67 -6.18 1.69
CA ILE A 214 -5.41 -6.08 0.41
C ILE A 214 -6.93 -6.05 0.64
N LEU A 215 -7.44 -6.88 1.56
CA LEU A 215 -8.88 -6.89 1.86
C LEU A 215 -9.34 -5.59 2.54
N PHE A 216 -8.53 -5.04 3.45
CA PHE A 216 -8.81 -3.75 4.09
C PHE A 216 -8.85 -2.63 3.05
N ASP A 217 -7.84 -2.53 2.20
CA ASP A 217 -7.77 -1.50 1.16
C ASP A 217 -8.90 -1.62 0.14
N LEU A 218 -9.32 -2.84 -0.17
CA LEU A 218 -10.43 -3.07 -1.10
C LEU A 218 -11.75 -2.46 -0.58
N THR A 219 -11.93 -2.34 0.75
CA THR A 219 -13.12 -1.70 1.32
C THR A 219 -13.24 -0.23 0.94
N ALA A 220 -12.14 0.44 0.62
CA ALA A 220 -12.10 1.83 0.18
C ALA A 220 -12.87 2.05 -1.13
N MET A 221 -13.09 1.00 -1.93
CA MET A 221 -13.94 1.05 -3.12
C MET A 221 -15.40 1.41 -2.79
N MET A 222 -15.88 1.01 -1.62
CA MET A 222 -17.26 1.27 -1.17
C MET A 222 -17.42 2.64 -0.50
N ALA A 223 -16.34 3.44 -0.39
CA ALA A 223 -16.39 4.77 0.24
C ALA A 223 -17.36 5.74 -0.47
N ILE A 224 -17.66 5.51 -1.75
CA ILE A 224 -18.65 6.27 -2.51
C ILE A 224 -20.04 6.29 -1.86
N PHE A 225 -20.41 5.25 -1.09
CA PHE A 225 -21.70 5.20 -0.40
C PHE A 225 -21.87 6.22 0.71
N GLN A 226 -20.79 6.85 1.18
CA GLN A 226 -20.87 7.99 2.10
C GLN A 226 -21.50 9.22 1.45
N ALA A 227 -21.57 9.26 0.11
CA ALA A 227 -22.21 10.31 -0.65
C ALA A 227 -23.66 9.98 -1.05
N ILE A 228 -24.30 8.96 -0.48
CA ILE A 228 -25.73 8.70 -0.74
C ILE A 228 -26.58 9.89 -0.28
N SER A 229 -27.53 10.30 -1.12
CA SER A 229 -28.58 11.27 -0.79
C SER A 229 -29.49 10.65 0.28
N GLY A 230 -29.66 11.36 1.40
CA GLY A 230 -30.57 10.95 2.47
C GLY A 230 -32.03 11.17 2.09
#